data_AF-A0A965AIC0-F1
#
_entry.id   AF-A0A965AIC0-F1
#
_cell.length_a   1.000
_cell.length_b   1.000
_cell.length_c   1.000
_cell.angle_alpha   90.00
_cell.angle_beta   90.00
_cell.angle_gamma   90.00
#
_symmetry.space_group_name_H-M   'P 1'
#
loop_
_entity.id
_entity.type
_entity.pdbx_description
1 polymer ?
#
loop_
_entity_poly.entity_id
_entity_poly.type
_entity_poly.pdbx_seq_one_letter_code
_entity_poly.pdbx_strand_id
1 'polypeptide(L)'
;MLRILFLTGVLLLTNISLWAQKKNQPVAQPASTEGPIASKTKTYKQFTGFIEYFYEEKTDKVFLLIDKFDTELLYIVSLSAGVGSNDIGLDRLQLGGERVVKFERRGPKVLMVEPNYRYRAISNNAEERKAVEEAFAQSVLWGFKVEAEEGNKVLVDATDFFLQDAHDVSGTLKNTGQGNYSVDKSRSAFYMPRTKNFPKNSEIE
;
A
#
# COMPACT_ATOMS: atom_id res chain seq x y z
N MET A 1 -75.34 -18.39 67.53
CA MET A 1 -74.14 -17.82 68.20
C MET A 1 -73.18 -17.44 67.09
N LEU A 2 -72.45 -16.34 67.04
CA LEU A 2 -72.28 -15.11 67.80
C LEU A 2 -71.50 -14.20 66.82
N ARG A 3 -71.82 -12.90 66.78
CA ARG A 3 -71.13 -11.86 66.00
C ARG A 3 -69.61 -11.86 66.24
N ILE A 4 -68.80 -11.29 65.31
CA ILE A 4 -67.89 -10.14 65.58
C ILE A 4 -66.91 -9.80 64.42
N LEU A 5 -66.95 -8.51 64.07
CA LEU A 5 -65.93 -7.53 63.61
C LEU A 5 -65.07 -7.69 62.33
N PHE A 6 -65.35 -6.77 61.40
CA PHE A 6 -64.49 -5.76 60.76
C PHE A 6 -62.95 -5.94 60.77
N LEU A 7 -62.35 -5.91 59.57
CA LEU A 7 -61.20 -5.04 59.30
C LEU A 7 -61.17 -4.57 57.84
N THR A 8 -61.06 -3.26 57.69
CA THR A 8 -60.96 -2.48 56.45
C THR A 8 -59.61 -2.67 55.77
N GLY A 9 -59.63 -2.90 54.45
CA GLY A 9 -58.45 -2.83 53.58
C GLY A 9 -58.85 -2.26 52.22
N VAL A 10 -58.67 -0.95 52.04
CA VAL A 10 -58.84 -0.26 50.75
C VAL A 10 -57.60 -0.56 49.91
N LEU A 11 -57.75 -1.38 48.87
CA LEU A 11 -56.70 -1.64 47.88
C LEU A 11 -56.92 -0.70 46.69
N LEU A 12 -56.02 0.29 46.53
CA LEU A 12 -55.96 1.13 45.33
C LEU A 12 -55.50 0.26 44.15
N LEU A 13 -56.37 0.08 43.15
CA LEU A 13 -56.01 -0.52 41.86
C LEU A 13 -55.45 0.58 40.94
N THR A 14 -54.14 0.61 40.76
CA THR A 14 -53.50 1.38 39.69
C THR A 14 -53.49 0.54 38.40
N ASN A 15 -54.24 0.99 37.40
CA ASN A 15 -54.19 0.44 36.04
C ASN A 15 -52.84 0.80 35.41
N ILE A 16 -51.95 -0.19 35.27
CA ILE A 16 -50.75 -0.06 34.43
C ILE A 16 -51.16 -0.44 33.01
N SER A 17 -51.35 0.56 32.16
CA SER A 17 -51.48 0.38 30.71
C SER A 17 -50.14 -0.12 30.16
N LEU A 18 -50.07 -1.41 29.77
CA LEU A 18 -48.96 -1.91 28.97
C LEU A 18 -49.01 -1.29 27.58
N TRP A 19 -48.22 -0.23 27.36
CA TRP A 19 -47.79 0.15 26.02
C TRP A 19 -46.71 -0.83 25.59
N ALA A 20 -47.08 -1.80 24.75
CA ALA A 20 -46.12 -2.63 24.04
C ALA A 20 -45.30 -1.73 23.10
N GLN A 21 -44.10 -1.32 23.53
CA GLN A 21 -43.10 -0.74 22.65
C GLN A 21 -42.70 -1.81 21.63
N LYS A 22 -43.24 -1.70 20.41
CA LYS A 22 -42.75 -2.41 19.24
C LYS A 22 -41.29 -1.97 19.07
N LYS A 23 -40.35 -2.82 19.49
CA LYS A 23 -38.91 -2.62 19.30
C LYS A 23 -38.69 -2.36 17.81
N ASN A 24 -38.36 -1.12 17.46
CA ASN A 24 -37.81 -0.81 16.14
C ASN A 24 -36.50 -1.59 16.05
N GLN A 25 -36.54 -2.75 15.43
CA GLN A 25 -35.33 -3.42 14.98
C GLN A 25 -34.65 -2.47 13.99
N PRO A 26 -33.37 -2.15 14.16
CA PRO A 26 -32.62 -1.50 13.10
C PRO A 26 -32.73 -2.41 11.88
N VAL A 27 -33.34 -1.91 10.81
CA VAL A 27 -33.28 -2.58 9.51
C VAL A 27 -31.80 -2.57 9.15
N ALA A 28 -31.17 -3.74 9.25
CA ALA A 28 -29.81 -3.93 8.77
C ALA A 28 -29.81 -3.51 7.30
N GLN A 29 -29.11 -2.41 7.00
CA GLN A 29 -28.74 -2.11 5.63
C GLN A 29 -28.04 -3.35 5.07
N PRO A 30 -28.37 -3.82 3.86
CA PRO A 30 -27.64 -4.92 3.25
C PRO A 30 -26.16 -4.54 3.28
N ALA A 31 -25.37 -5.27 4.05
CA ALA A 31 -23.93 -5.10 4.09
C ALA A 31 -23.44 -5.19 2.65
N SER A 32 -22.74 -4.15 2.17
CA SER A 32 -22.05 -4.20 0.90
C SER A 32 -21.18 -5.45 0.88
N THR A 33 -21.53 -6.43 0.05
CA THR A 33 -20.78 -7.68 -0.17
C THR A 33 -19.42 -7.47 -0.84
N GLU A 34 -18.94 -6.24 -0.90
CA GLU A 34 -17.75 -5.81 -1.62
C GLU A 34 -16.65 -5.53 -0.58
N GLY A 35 -15.53 -6.24 -0.68
CA GLY A 35 -14.41 -6.13 0.26
C GLY A 35 -13.76 -4.74 0.27
N PRO A 36 -12.94 -4.39 1.29
CA PRO A 36 -12.37 -3.05 1.45
C PRO A 36 -11.57 -2.57 0.24
N ILE A 37 -10.79 -3.47 -0.38
CA ILE A 37 -9.98 -3.13 -1.56
C ILE A 37 -10.90 -2.84 -2.75
N ALA A 38 -11.85 -3.74 -3.05
CA ALA A 38 -12.80 -3.56 -4.15
C ALA A 38 -13.65 -2.29 -3.99
N SER A 39 -14.08 -1.98 -2.76
CA SER A 39 -14.81 -0.74 -2.47
C SER A 39 -13.96 0.51 -2.75
N LYS A 40 -12.65 0.48 -2.48
CA LYS A 40 -11.75 1.61 -2.69
C LYS A 40 -11.39 1.78 -4.18
N THR A 41 -11.17 0.67 -4.89
CA THR A 41 -10.68 0.67 -6.27
C THR A 41 -11.77 0.62 -7.33
N LYS A 42 -13.04 0.72 -6.94
CA LYS A 42 -14.21 0.56 -7.81
C LYS A 42 -14.19 1.39 -9.10
N THR A 43 -13.62 2.59 -9.04
CA THR A 43 -13.52 3.50 -10.20
C THR A 43 -12.13 3.57 -10.80
N TYR A 44 -11.18 2.78 -10.30
CA TYR A 44 -9.80 2.80 -10.74
C TYR A 44 -9.62 1.86 -11.92
N LYS A 45 -8.69 2.20 -12.82
CA LYS A 45 -8.28 1.28 -13.88
C LYS A 45 -7.37 0.21 -13.28
N GLN A 46 -7.78 -1.04 -13.39
CA GLN A 46 -7.02 -2.18 -12.87
C GLN A 46 -6.07 -2.72 -13.94
N PHE A 47 -4.83 -3.00 -13.53
CA PHE A 47 -3.78 -3.58 -14.35
C PHE A 47 -3.29 -4.86 -13.71
N THR A 48 -3.77 -5.99 -14.22
CA THR A 48 -3.36 -7.33 -13.77
C THR A 48 -2.03 -7.75 -14.41
N GLY A 49 -1.17 -8.46 -13.68
CA GLY A 49 0.12 -8.92 -14.19
C GLY A 49 1.05 -9.36 -13.07
N PHE A 50 2.34 -9.03 -13.18
CA PHE A 50 3.38 -9.47 -12.26
C PHE A 50 3.19 -8.90 -10.85
N ILE A 51 3.11 -7.57 -10.73
CA ILE A 51 2.61 -6.83 -9.58
C ILE A 51 1.32 -6.14 -10.02
N GLU A 52 0.18 -6.57 -9.48
CA GLU A 52 -1.09 -5.94 -9.79
C GLU A 52 -1.13 -4.51 -9.25
N TYR A 53 -1.66 -3.57 -10.04
CA TYR A 53 -1.81 -2.18 -9.63
C TYR A 53 -3.10 -1.55 -10.16
N PHE A 54 -3.49 -0.45 -9.54
CA PHE A 54 -4.66 0.34 -9.89
C PHE A 54 -4.24 1.78 -10.17
N TYR A 55 -4.85 2.39 -11.18
CA TYR A 55 -4.64 3.79 -11.54
C TYR A 55 -5.93 4.60 -11.34
N GLU A 56 -5.85 5.65 -10.54
CA GLU A 56 -6.93 6.63 -10.33
C GLU A 56 -6.70 7.87 -11.20
N GLU A 57 -7.42 7.96 -12.32
CA GLU A 57 -7.19 9.00 -13.33
C GLU A 57 -7.46 10.42 -12.82
N LYS A 58 -8.42 10.57 -11.90
CA LYS A 58 -8.85 11.90 -11.42
C LYS A 58 -7.78 12.58 -10.58
N THR A 59 -6.93 11.79 -9.93
CA THR A 59 -5.91 12.29 -9.00
C THR A 59 -4.50 11.94 -9.44
N ASP A 60 -4.35 11.32 -10.61
CA ASP A 60 -3.09 10.79 -11.14
C ASP A 60 -2.31 9.94 -10.12
N LYS A 61 -3.00 8.96 -9.51
CA LYS A 61 -2.42 8.10 -8.47
C LYS A 61 -2.28 6.66 -8.91
N VAL A 62 -1.20 6.03 -8.47
CA VAL A 62 -0.94 4.60 -8.66
C VAL A 62 -0.93 3.90 -7.31
N PHE A 63 -1.72 2.84 -7.21
CA PHE A 63 -1.81 1.99 -6.02
C PHE A 63 -1.33 0.58 -6.36
N LEU A 64 -0.39 0.05 -5.59
CA LEU A 64 0.08 -1.33 -5.74
C LEU A 64 -0.76 -2.27 -4.87
N LEU A 65 -1.08 -3.44 -5.42
CA LEU A 65 -1.65 -4.55 -4.67
C LEU A 65 -0.54 -5.54 -4.33
N ILE A 66 -0.15 -5.57 -3.06
CA ILE A 66 0.91 -6.44 -2.56
C ILE A 66 0.27 -7.69 -1.96
N ASP A 67 0.53 -8.84 -2.58
CA ASP A 67 0.03 -10.15 -2.16
C ASP A 67 1.16 -11.18 -1.87
N LYS A 68 2.40 -10.82 -2.22
CA LYS A 68 3.62 -11.60 -2.01
C LYS A 68 4.58 -10.82 -1.12
N PHE A 69 4.55 -11.12 0.17
CA PHE A 69 5.52 -10.64 1.14
C PHE A 69 6.74 -11.55 1.18
N ASP A 70 7.88 -11.01 1.63
CA ASP A 70 9.14 -11.74 1.82
C ASP A 70 9.62 -12.49 0.56
N THR A 71 9.12 -12.07 -0.61
CA THR A 71 9.46 -12.63 -1.91
C THR A 71 10.30 -11.61 -2.66
N GLU A 72 11.47 -12.04 -3.10
CA GLU A 72 12.41 -11.17 -3.81
C GLU A 72 12.01 -10.92 -5.26
N LEU A 73 12.19 -9.68 -5.69
CA LEU A 73 11.98 -9.25 -7.06
C LEU A 73 13.09 -8.29 -7.49
N LEU A 74 13.30 -8.20 -8.80
CA LEU A 74 14.22 -7.22 -9.39
C LEU A 74 13.50 -5.88 -9.57
N TYR A 75 14.07 -4.85 -8.97
CA TYR A 75 13.69 -3.46 -9.16
C TYR A 75 14.79 -2.77 -9.97
N ILE A 76 14.43 -2.35 -11.18
CA ILE A 76 15.36 -1.74 -12.14
C ILE A 76 14.83 -0.36 -12.52
N VAL A 77 15.69 0.64 -12.41
CA VAL A 77 15.41 2.01 -12.86
C VAL A 77 16.12 2.23 -14.19
N SER A 78 15.44 2.85 -15.14
CA SER A 78 16.04 3.25 -16.42
C SER A 78 15.54 4.61 -16.86
N LEU A 79 16.36 5.33 -17.63
CA LEU A 79 15.98 6.62 -18.17
C LEU A 79 15.26 6.44 -19.52
N SER A 80 13.98 6.79 -19.62
CA SER A 80 13.22 6.57 -20.87
C SER A 80 13.63 7.50 -22.01
N ALA A 81 14.17 8.68 -21.69
CA ALA A 81 14.63 9.72 -22.62
C ALA A 81 15.93 10.38 -22.12
N GLY A 82 16.90 10.56 -23.01
CA GLY A 82 18.17 11.22 -22.66
C GLY A 82 18.11 12.75 -22.79
N VAL A 83 19.11 13.43 -22.22
CA VAL A 83 19.26 14.90 -22.28
C VAL A 83 19.90 15.36 -23.60
N GLY A 84 20.52 14.43 -24.35
CA GLY A 84 21.14 14.73 -25.64
C GLY A 84 22.51 15.41 -25.55
N SER A 85 23.23 15.19 -24.44
CA SER A 85 24.58 15.70 -24.22
C SER A 85 25.49 14.59 -23.71
N ASN A 86 26.50 14.24 -24.51
CA ASN A 86 27.49 13.22 -24.16
C ASN A 86 28.28 13.60 -22.90
N ASP A 87 28.55 14.90 -22.70
CA ASP A 87 29.34 15.40 -21.56
C ASP A 87 28.57 15.28 -20.23
N ILE A 88 27.23 15.27 -20.29
CA ILE A 88 26.37 15.07 -19.10
C ILE A 88 26.20 13.57 -18.83
N GLY A 89 26.15 12.74 -19.89
CA GLY A 89 26.08 11.28 -19.77
C GLY A 89 24.72 10.73 -19.33
N LEU A 90 23.63 11.46 -19.61
CA LEU A 90 22.24 11.03 -19.37
C LEU A 90 21.61 10.57 -20.68
N ASP A 91 21.81 9.29 -20.98
CA ASP A 91 21.42 8.69 -22.25
C ASP A 91 20.07 7.96 -22.19
N ARG A 92 19.42 7.88 -23.35
CA ARG A 92 18.18 7.13 -23.48
C ARG A 92 18.40 5.63 -23.21
N LEU A 93 17.51 5.02 -22.44
CA LEU A 93 17.57 3.63 -21.96
C LEU A 93 18.78 3.33 -21.07
N GLN A 94 19.44 4.36 -20.52
CA GLN A 94 20.51 4.14 -19.56
C GLN A 94 19.94 3.51 -18.29
N LEU A 95 20.48 2.36 -17.90
CA LEU A 95 20.18 1.72 -16.62
C LEU A 95 20.76 2.55 -15.48
N GLY A 96 19.98 2.70 -14.42
CA GLY A 96 20.36 3.36 -13.18
C GLY A 96 20.49 2.34 -12.05
N GLY A 97 19.66 2.49 -11.02
CA GLY A 97 19.63 1.56 -9.89
C GLY A 97 19.09 0.18 -10.26
N GLU A 98 19.91 -0.86 -10.05
CA GLU A 98 19.51 -2.27 -10.07
C GLU A 98 19.52 -2.82 -8.65
N ARG A 99 18.38 -3.35 -8.18
CA ARG A 99 18.20 -3.76 -6.79
C ARG A 99 17.42 -5.06 -6.71
N VAL A 100 17.80 -5.93 -5.78
CA VAL A 100 16.91 -7.00 -5.31
C VAL A 100 16.13 -6.42 -4.14
N VAL A 101 14.80 -6.48 -4.21
CA VAL A 101 13.94 -5.95 -3.16
C VAL A 101 12.89 -6.97 -2.76
N LYS A 102 12.36 -6.83 -1.55
CA LYS A 102 11.19 -7.57 -1.05
C LYS A 102 10.29 -6.63 -0.27
N PHE A 103 9.00 -6.97 -0.20
CA PHE A 103 8.06 -6.25 0.65
C PHE A 103 7.95 -6.91 2.01
N GLU A 104 8.08 -6.12 3.07
CA GLU A 104 7.93 -6.58 4.45
C GLU A 104 6.80 -5.82 5.15
N ARG A 105 5.93 -6.54 5.86
CA ARG A 105 4.93 -5.90 6.72
C ARG A 105 5.56 -5.55 8.07
N ARG A 106 5.51 -4.28 8.47
CA ARG A 106 5.95 -3.79 9.78
C ARG A 106 4.85 -2.93 10.40
N GLY A 107 4.04 -3.55 11.27
CA GLY A 107 2.89 -2.90 11.89
C GLY A 107 1.90 -2.38 10.82
N PRO A 108 1.56 -1.07 10.81
CA PRO A 108 0.64 -0.50 9.82
C PRO A 108 1.30 -0.13 8.48
N LYS A 109 2.60 -0.38 8.32
CA LYS A 109 3.35 -0.02 7.11
C LYS A 109 3.75 -1.26 6.32
N VAL A 110 3.88 -1.08 5.01
CA VAL A 110 4.61 -2.01 4.14
C VAL A 110 5.92 -1.34 3.75
N LEU A 111 7.05 -2.00 3.99
CA LEU A 111 8.37 -1.50 3.64
C LEU A 111 8.86 -2.20 2.39
N MET A 112 9.49 -1.44 1.48
CA MET A 112 10.34 -2.00 0.43
C MET A 112 11.76 -2.09 0.99
N VAL A 113 12.25 -3.31 1.16
CA VAL A 113 13.57 -3.59 1.75
C VAL A 113 14.47 -4.18 0.68
N GLU A 114 15.69 -3.66 0.59
CA GLU A 114 16.79 -4.24 -0.16
C GLU A 114 17.68 -5.06 0.80
N PRO A 115 17.73 -6.40 0.64
CA PRO A 115 18.68 -7.24 1.36
C PRO A 115 20.13 -6.90 1.00
N ASN A 116 21.03 -7.02 1.97
CA ASN A 116 22.44 -6.71 1.77
C ASN A 116 23.23 -7.94 1.30
N TYR A 117 23.22 -8.19 0.00
CA TYR A 117 23.93 -9.34 -0.57
C TYR A 117 25.45 -9.20 -0.66
N ARG A 118 26.03 -8.07 -0.22
CA ARG A 118 27.48 -7.98 -0.02
C ARG A 118 27.95 -8.87 1.14
N TYR A 119 27.06 -9.16 2.09
CA TYR A 119 27.32 -10.03 3.22
C TYR A 119 26.24 -11.11 3.31
N ARG A 120 26.58 -12.33 2.87
CA ARG A 120 25.66 -13.48 2.91
C ARG A 120 26.40 -14.75 3.31
N ALA A 121 25.74 -15.60 4.10
CA ALA A 121 26.25 -16.93 4.42
C ALA A 121 25.74 -17.95 3.39
N ILE A 122 26.68 -18.66 2.76
CA ILE A 122 26.39 -19.82 1.91
C ILE A 122 26.57 -21.06 2.78
N SER A 123 25.57 -21.36 3.60
CA SER A 123 25.59 -22.46 4.56
C SER A 123 24.25 -23.19 4.55
N ASN A 124 24.26 -24.49 4.84
CA ASN A 124 23.05 -25.27 5.04
C ASN A 124 22.41 -24.97 6.42
N ASN A 125 23.15 -24.38 7.35
CA ASN A 125 22.66 -24.01 8.68
C ASN A 125 21.80 -22.73 8.62
N ALA A 126 20.53 -22.83 9.01
CA ALA A 126 19.60 -21.70 9.00
C ALA A 126 19.98 -20.60 9.99
N GLU A 127 20.48 -20.96 11.18
CA GLU A 127 20.88 -19.99 12.21
C GLU A 127 22.12 -19.21 11.79
N GLU A 128 23.04 -19.85 11.06
CA GLU A 128 24.22 -19.17 10.52
C GLU A 128 23.83 -18.14 9.45
N ARG A 129 22.91 -18.50 8.53
CA ARG A 129 22.40 -17.57 7.53
C ARG A 129 21.70 -16.38 8.18
N LYS A 130 20.87 -16.64 9.18
CA LYS A 130 20.16 -15.61 9.95
C LYS A 130 21.13 -14.71 10.72
N ALA A 131 22.14 -15.28 11.38
CA ALA A 131 23.15 -14.52 12.11
C ALA A 131 23.91 -13.55 11.20
N VAL A 132 24.26 -13.96 9.98
CA VAL A 132 24.88 -13.06 8.99
C VAL A 132 23.89 -11.99 8.50
N GLU A 133 22.64 -12.36 8.22
CA GLU A 133 21.60 -11.40 7.81
C GLU A 133 21.39 -10.31 8.88
N GLU A 134 21.37 -10.68 10.17
CA GLU A 134 21.16 -9.76 11.29
C GLU A 134 22.42 -8.95 11.65
N ALA A 135 23.62 -9.45 11.31
CA ALA A 135 24.89 -8.78 11.59
C ALA A 135 25.17 -7.59 10.65
N PHE A 136 24.53 -7.53 9.48
CA PHE A 136 24.75 -6.50 8.48
C PHE A 136 23.46 -5.77 8.12
N ALA A 137 23.51 -4.44 8.12
CA ALA A 137 22.33 -3.62 7.86
C ALA A 137 21.77 -3.86 6.45
N GLN A 138 20.44 -3.99 6.39
CA GLN A 138 19.64 -3.93 5.17
C GLN A 138 19.14 -2.50 4.93
N SER A 139 18.76 -2.19 3.70
CA SER A 139 18.28 -0.85 3.32
C SER A 139 16.76 -0.83 3.20
N VAL A 140 16.09 0.07 3.93
CA VAL A 140 14.69 0.39 3.68
C VAL A 140 14.64 1.45 2.59
N LEU A 141 14.21 1.07 1.39
CA LEU A 141 14.14 1.97 0.23
C LEU A 141 12.88 2.83 0.24
N TRP A 142 11.77 2.29 0.76
CA TRP A 142 10.51 3.03 0.88
C TRP A 142 9.60 2.46 1.97
N GLY A 143 8.72 3.30 2.51
CA GLY A 143 7.64 2.89 3.40
C GLY A 143 6.29 3.33 2.86
N PHE A 144 5.49 2.38 2.39
CA PHE A 144 4.19 2.68 1.81
C PHE A 144 3.09 2.84 2.86
N LYS A 145 2.15 3.72 2.55
CA LYS A 145 0.90 3.90 3.31
C LYS A 145 -0.11 2.85 2.86
N VAL A 146 -0.63 2.07 3.81
CA VAL A 146 -1.73 1.13 3.57
C VAL A 146 -3.04 1.89 3.43
N GLU A 147 -3.74 1.66 2.33
CA GLU A 147 -5.04 2.30 2.02
C GLU A 147 -6.21 1.36 2.25
N ALA A 148 -6.02 0.05 2.02
CA ALA A 148 -7.00 -0.99 2.31
C ALA A 148 -6.27 -2.35 2.41
N GLU A 149 -6.88 -3.30 3.13
CA GLU A 149 -6.37 -4.67 3.23
C GLU A 149 -7.53 -5.66 3.24
N GLU A 150 -7.30 -6.82 2.63
CA GLU A 150 -8.26 -7.91 2.51
C GLU A 150 -7.52 -9.24 2.47
N GLY A 151 -7.63 -10.04 3.54
CA GLY A 151 -6.87 -11.29 3.68
C GLY A 151 -5.37 -11.04 3.68
N ASN A 152 -4.64 -11.65 2.75
CA ASN A 152 -3.19 -11.48 2.56
C ASN A 152 -2.83 -10.36 1.57
N LYS A 153 -3.82 -9.65 1.02
CA LYS A 153 -3.61 -8.58 0.04
C LYS A 153 -3.64 -7.22 0.71
N VAL A 154 -2.70 -6.37 0.36
CA VAL A 154 -2.58 -5.02 0.90
C VAL A 154 -2.50 -4.04 -0.26
N LEU A 155 -3.44 -3.10 -0.30
CA LEU A 155 -3.43 -1.99 -1.24
C LEU A 155 -2.64 -0.83 -0.62
N VAL A 156 -1.62 -0.36 -1.34
CA VAL A 156 -0.76 0.74 -0.88
C VAL A 156 -0.70 1.88 -1.90
N ASP A 157 -0.66 3.13 -1.42
CA ASP A 157 -0.40 4.29 -2.28
C ASP A 157 1.10 4.33 -2.61
N ALA A 158 1.44 4.17 -3.89
CA ALA A 158 2.82 4.14 -4.41
C ALA A 158 3.14 5.36 -5.28
N THR A 159 2.26 6.36 -5.31
CA THR A 159 2.38 7.53 -6.19
C THR A 159 3.71 8.26 -5.98
N ASP A 160 4.01 8.64 -4.73
CA ASP A 160 5.23 9.38 -4.40
C ASP A 160 6.51 8.55 -4.57
N PHE A 161 6.39 7.22 -4.47
CA PHE A 161 7.52 6.32 -4.72
C PHE A 161 7.91 6.31 -6.20
N PHE A 162 6.93 6.33 -7.11
CA PHE A 162 7.22 6.32 -8.54
C PHE A 162 7.60 7.70 -9.09
N LEU A 163 7.12 8.78 -8.48
CA LEU A 163 7.44 10.15 -8.91
C LEU A 163 8.76 10.70 -8.35
N GLN A 164 9.59 9.87 -7.71
CA GLN A 164 10.90 10.29 -7.20
C GLN A 164 11.99 10.26 -8.29
N ASP A 165 13.09 10.98 -8.08
CA ASP A 165 14.29 10.89 -8.92
C ASP A 165 15.11 9.62 -8.59
N ALA A 166 14.55 8.46 -8.93
CA ALA A 166 15.16 7.17 -8.61
C ALA A 166 16.45 6.89 -9.43
N HIS A 167 16.65 7.62 -10.54
CA HIS A 167 17.84 7.48 -11.40
C HIS A 167 19.00 8.39 -10.95
N ASP A 168 18.73 9.39 -10.10
CA ASP A 168 19.67 10.43 -9.66
C ASP A 168 20.10 11.39 -10.79
N VAL A 169 19.11 11.79 -11.62
CA VAL A 169 19.28 12.79 -12.68
C VAL A 169 19.71 14.13 -12.09
N SER A 170 19.07 14.56 -11.00
CA SER A 170 19.40 15.81 -10.31
C SER A 170 20.81 15.82 -9.74
N GLY A 171 21.25 14.70 -9.14
CA GLY A 171 22.63 14.51 -8.70
C GLY A 171 23.63 14.60 -9.85
N THR A 172 23.31 13.95 -10.98
CA THR A 172 24.14 13.97 -12.19
C THR A 172 24.29 15.38 -12.76
N LEU A 173 23.18 16.12 -12.90
CA LEU A 173 23.18 17.51 -13.35
C LEU A 173 24.00 18.43 -12.43
N LYS A 174 23.88 18.24 -11.11
CA LYS A 174 24.65 18.99 -10.13
C LYS A 174 26.15 18.71 -10.27
N ASN A 175 26.52 17.43 -10.35
CA ASN A 175 27.92 16.99 -10.42
C ASN A 175 28.61 17.40 -11.73
N THR A 176 27.83 17.55 -12.81
CA THR A 176 28.30 18.02 -14.13
C THR A 176 28.18 19.53 -14.33
N GLY A 177 27.90 20.29 -13.26
CA GLY A 177 27.91 21.76 -13.28
C GLY A 177 26.71 22.41 -13.96
N GLN A 178 25.61 21.68 -14.18
CA GLN A 178 24.41 22.19 -14.85
C GLN A 178 23.46 22.96 -13.91
N GLY A 179 23.76 22.96 -12.60
CA GLY A 179 22.97 23.63 -11.56
C GLY A 179 22.27 22.67 -10.61
N ASN A 180 21.50 23.22 -9.67
CA ASN A 180 20.75 22.45 -8.69
C ASN A 180 19.30 22.29 -9.16
N TYR A 181 18.91 21.05 -9.48
CA TYR A 181 17.55 20.70 -9.87
C TYR A 181 16.89 19.85 -8.78
N SER A 182 15.56 19.84 -8.80
CA SER A 182 14.75 18.95 -7.97
C SER A 182 13.48 18.60 -8.72
N VAL A 183 12.90 17.44 -8.39
CA VAL A 183 11.61 17.02 -8.97
C VAL A 183 10.51 17.95 -8.49
N ASP A 184 9.68 18.39 -9.43
CA ASP A 184 8.52 19.23 -9.17
C ASP A 184 7.25 18.43 -9.47
N LYS A 185 6.56 18.00 -8.41
CA LYS A 185 5.34 17.18 -8.52
C LYS A 185 4.25 17.83 -9.36
N SER A 186 4.19 19.17 -9.44
CA SER A 186 3.19 19.87 -10.26
C SER A 186 3.46 19.74 -11.77
N ARG A 187 4.68 19.34 -12.14
CA ARG A 187 5.15 19.12 -13.51
C ARG A 187 5.48 17.67 -13.80
N SER A 188 5.08 16.75 -12.92
CA SER A 188 5.27 15.31 -13.07
C SER A 188 3.91 14.62 -13.17
N ALA A 189 3.82 13.60 -14.00
CA ALA A 189 2.62 12.80 -14.20
C ALA A 189 3.00 11.42 -14.74
N PHE A 190 2.12 10.43 -14.56
CA PHE A 190 2.34 9.10 -15.13
C PHE A 190 2.13 9.08 -16.65
N TYR A 191 3.04 8.46 -17.37
CA TYR A 191 2.95 8.24 -18.81
C TYR A 191 2.26 6.90 -19.13
N MET A 192 0.94 6.89 -18.99
CA MET A 192 0.08 5.71 -19.22
C MET A 192 0.24 4.97 -20.56
N PRO A 193 0.63 5.62 -21.69
CA PRO A 193 0.94 4.90 -22.91
C PRO A 193 2.05 3.84 -22.74
N ARG A 194 3.02 4.06 -21.85
CA ARG A 194 4.15 3.14 -21.58
C ARG A 194 4.11 2.46 -20.21
N THR A 195 3.26 2.92 -19.31
CA THR A 195 2.93 2.15 -18.09
C THR A 195 2.10 0.91 -18.46
N LYS A 196 2.64 -0.29 -18.19
CA LYS A 196 2.10 -1.59 -18.60
C LYS A 196 2.28 -2.65 -17.52
N ASN A 197 1.52 -3.73 -17.62
CA ASN A 197 1.67 -4.88 -16.74
C ASN A 197 1.63 -6.17 -17.56
N PHE A 198 2.62 -7.03 -17.34
CA PHE A 198 2.79 -8.30 -18.03
C PHE A 198 2.93 -9.43 -17.01
N PRO A 199 2.81 -10.70 -17.40
CA PRO A 199 2.91 -11.83 -16.45
C PRO A 199 4.24 -11.93 -15.70
N LYS A 200 5.34 -11.40 -16.26
CA LYS A 200 6.71 -11.53 -15.72
C LYS A 200 7.39 -10.22 -15.35
N ASN A 201 6.77 -9.07 -15.66
CA ASN A 201 7.28 -7.75 -15.30
C ASN A 201 6.15 -6.72 -15.26
N SER A 202 6.34 -5.68 -14.47
CA SER A 202 5.47 -4.50 -14.39
C SER A 202 6.32 -3.27 -14.70
N GLU A 203 5.82 -2.40 -15.56
CA GLU A 203 6.51 -1.20 -16.02
C GLU A 203 5.68 0.02 -15.66
N ILE A 204 6.29 0.97 -14.94
CA ILE A 204 5.71 2.26 -14.57
C ILE A 204 6.65 3.34 -15.11
N GLU A 205 6.08 4.28 -15.86
CA GLU A 205 6.74 5.47 -16.41
C GLU A 205 5.89 6.71 -16.09
#